data_AF-A0A6B3GUR0-F1
#
_entry.id   AF-A0A6B3GUR0-F1
#
_cell.length_a   1.000
_cell.length_b   1.000
_cell.length_c   1.000
_cell.angle_alpha   90.00
_cell.angle_beta   90.00
_cell.angle_gamma   90.00
#
_symmetry.space_group_name_H-M   'P 1'
#
loop_
_entity.id
_entity.type
_entity.pdbx_description
1 polymer ?
#
loop_
_entity_poly.entity_id
_entity_poly.type
_entity_poly.pdbx_seq_one_letter_code
_entity_poly.pdbx_strand_id
1 'polypeptide(L)'
;KVMDFGIARAMGDSGMTMTQTAAVIGTAQYLSPEQAKGEQVDARSDLYSTGCLLYELLAVRPPFVGDSPVAVAYQHVREEPQPPSNFDPEITPEMDA
;
A
#
# COMPACT_ATOMS: atom_id res chain seq x y z
N LYS A 1 -13.40 14.82 3.76
CA LYS A 1 -12.91 15.79 2.75
C LYS A 1 -11.57 15.25 2.28
N VAL A 2 -11.54 14.59 1.12
CA VAL A 2 -10.34 13.93 0.60
C VAL A 2 -9.47 14.98 -0.06
N MET A 3 -8.25 15.16 0.45
CA MET A 3 -7.17 15.90 -0.19
C MET A 3 -6.14 14.84 -0.57
N ASP A 4 -5.63 14.88 -1.81
CA ASP A 4 -4.41 14.18 -2.32
C ASP A 4 -4.52 13.50 -3.70
N PHE A 5 -5.35 14.04 -4.61
CA PHE A 5 -5.31 13.69 -6.04
C PHE A 5 -4.06 14.20 -6.81
N GLY A 6 -3.10 14.85 -6.12
CA GLY A 6 -2.00 15.58 -6.76
C GLY A 6 -0.65 14.85 -6.87
N ILE A 7 -0.46 13.73 -6.17
CA ILE A 7 0.89 13.14 -6.00
C ILE A 7 1.24 12.15 -7.13
N ALA A 8 0.23 11.56 -7.79
CA ALA A 8 0.43 10.57 -8.85
C ALA A 8 1.16 11.13 -10.11
N ARG A 9 1.10 12.44 -10.35
CA ARG A 9 1.75 13.07 -11.51
C ARG A 9 3.17 13.58 -11.24
N ALA A 10 3.54 13.79 -9.97
CA ALA A 10 4.82 14.41 -9.61
C ALA A 10 5.99 13.43 -9.55
N MET A 11 5.74 12.11 -9.48
CA MET A 11 6.82 11.12 -9.47
C MET A 11 7.52 10.93 -10.82
N GLY A 12 6.98 11.53 -11.90
CA GLY A 12 7.55 11.43 -13.24
C GLY A 12 8.62 12.47 -13.58
N ASP A 13 8.80 13.52 -12.77
CA ASP A 13 9.73 14.59 -13.11
C ASP A 13 10.34 15.28 -11.88
N SER A 14 11.68 15.24 -11.79
CA SER A 14 12.53 16.22 -11.12
C SER A 14 12.49 16.38 -9.59
N GLY A 15 13.47 15.77 -8.93
CA GLY A 15 14.31 16.39 -7.88
C GLY A 15 13.65 17.15 -6.73
N MET A 16 13.33 16.47 -5.63
CA MET A 16 13.12 17.09 -4.31
C MET A 16 13.80 16.27 -3.22
N THR A 17 14.99 16.75 -2.84
CA THR A 17 15.81 16.31 -1.71
C THR A 17 15.27 16.99 -0.44
N MET A 18 15.04 16.22 0.64
CA MET A 18 14.87 16.65 2.06
C MET A 18 13.54 16.37 2.81
N THR A 19 12.59 15.60 2.27
CA THR A 19 11.51 14.95 3.07
C THR A 19 11.15 13.54 2.56
N GLN A 20 12.04 12.90 1.80
CA GLN A 20 11.73 11.63 1.11
C GLN A 20 11.50 10.45 2.05
N THR A 21 12.21 10.32 3.18
CA THR A 21 12.16 9.08 3.95
C THR A 21 10.77 8.79 4.53
N ALA A 22 10.08 9.77 5.11
CA ALA A 22 8.74 9.57 5.68
C ALA A 22 7.66 9.41 4.60
N ALA A 23 7.74 10.16 3.50
CA ALA A 23 6.79 10.07 2.40
C ALA A 23 6.93 8.77 1.61
N VAL A 24 8.15 8.25 1.46
CA VAL A 24 8.45 6.97 0.79
C VAL A 24 8.05 5.78 1.67
N ILE A 25 8.20 5.88 3.00
CA ILE A 25 7.70 4.86 3.93
C ILE A 25 6.16 4.82 3.91
N GLY A 26 5.49 5.98 3.97
CA GLY A 26 4.02 6.05 4.03
C GLY A 26 3.32 5.63 2.73
N THR A 27 3.94 5.84 1.56
CA THR A 27 3.36 5.39 0.28
C THR A 27 3.60 3.91 0.00
N ALA A 28 4.70 3.32 0.50
CA ALA A 28 5.03 1.93 0.22
C ALA A 28 3.98 0.93 0.75
N GLN A 29 3.26 1.27 1.83
CA GLN A 29 2.23 0.41 2.46
C GLN A 29 0.96 0.23 1.62
N TYR A 30 0.72 1.12 0.65
CA TYR A 30 -0.46 1.12 -0.21
C TYR A 30 -0.09 0.99 -1.68
N LEU A 31 1.17 0.65 -1.98
CA LEU A 31 1.70 0.63 -3.32
C LEU A 31 1.28 -0.65 -4.04
N SER A 32 0.71 -0.53 -5.23
CA SER A 32 0.28 -1.69 -6.01
C SER A 32 1.47 -2.48 -6.59
N PRO A 33 1.30 -3.78 -6.89
CA PRO A 33 2.39 -4.61 -7.43
C PRO A 33 2.97 -4.07 -8.75
N GLU A 34 2.13 -3.51 -9.62
CA GLU A 34 2.54 -2.88 -10.87
C GLU A 34 3.34 -1.59 -10.64
N GLN A 35 2.96 -0.77 -9.64
CA GLN A 35 3.75 0.39 -9.23
C GLN A 35 5.12 -0.02 -8.67
N ALA A 36 5.19 -1.13 -7.91
CA ALA A 36 6.45 -1.63 -7.33
C ALA A 36 7.42 -2.11 -8.41
N LYS A 37 6.89 -2.67 -9.49
CA LYS A 37 7.67 -3.15 -10.63
C LYS A 37 8.00 -2.04 -11.64
N GLY A 38 7.40 -0.85 -11.50
CA GLY A 38 7.51 0.22 -12.51
C GLY A 38 6.80 -0.10 -13.82
N GLU A 39 5.74 -0.93 -13.75
CA GLU A 39 4.89 -1.28 -14.89
C GLU A 39 3.85 -0.18 -15.16
N GLN A 40 3.09 -0.31 -16.26
CA GLN A 40 2.04 0.65 -16.59
C GLN A 40 0.91 0.59 -15.55
N VAL A 41 0.64 1.74 -14.94
CA VAL A 41 -0.38 1.92 -13.91
C VAL A 41 -1.71 2.31 -14.56
N ASP A 42 -2.78 1.63 -14.14
CA ASP A 42 -4.15 1.95 -14.50
C ASP A 42 -5.04 2.04 -13.25
N ALA A 43 -6.35 2.22 -13.43
CA ALA A 43 -7.29 2.40 -12.33
C ALA A 43 -7.36 1.21 -11.34
N ARG A 44 -6.80 0.03 -11.69
CA ARG A 44 -6.73 -1.12 -10.78
C ARG A 44 -5.73 -0.89 -9.65
N SER A 45 -4.72 -0.04 -9.84
CA SER A 45 -3.79 0.33 -8.78
C SER A 45 -4.51 1.04 -7.64
N ASP A 46 -5.47 1.93 -7.95
CA ASP A 46 -6.28 2.61 -6.93
C ASP A 46 -7.19 1.62 -6.16
N LEU A 47 -7.74 0.62 -6.85
CA LEU A 47 -8.53 -0.44 -6.21
C LEU A 47 -7.67 -1.26 -5.26
N TYR A 48 -6.45 -1.59 -5.66
CA TYR A 48 -5.50 -2.30 -4.81
C TYR A 48 -5.15 -1.49 -3.56
N SER A 49 -4.76 -0.22 -3.71
CA SER A 49 -4.46 0.68 -2.59
C SER A 49 -5.65 0.86 -1.64
N THR A 50 -6.86 0.94 -2.20
CA THR A 50 -8.11 1.00 -1.41
C THR A 50 -8.35 -0.30 -0.64
N GLY A 51 -8.02 -1.46 -1.23
CA GLY A 51 -8.05 -2.75 -0.54
C GLY A 51 -7.07 -2.80 0.64
N CYS A 52 -5.84 -2.29 0.46
CA CYS A 52 -4.87 -2.17 1.56
C CYS A 52 -5.37 -1.26 2.69
N LEU A 53 -6.02 -0.14 2.35
CA LEU A 53 -6.63 0.75 3.34
C LEU A 53 -7.79 0.06 4.09
N LEU A 54 -8.67 -0.64 3.36
CA LEU A 54 -9.77 -1.38 3.98
C LEU A 54 -9.24 -2.46 4.94
N TYR A 55 -8.22 -3.20 4.51
CA TYR A 55 -7.51 -4.16 5.35
C TYR A 55 -7.02 -3.50 6.65
N GLU A 56 -6.38 -2.33 6.54
CA GLU A 56 -5.88 -1.62 7.72
C GLU A 56 -6.97 -1.12 8.66
N LEU A 57 -8.10 -0.67 8.12
CA LEU A 57 -9.23 -0.27 8.95
C LEU A 57 -9.85 -1.45 9.71
N LEU A 58 -9.76 -2.66 9.15
CA LEU A 58 -10.25 -3.89 9.78
C LEU A 58 -9.24 -4.44 10.79
N ALA A 59 -8.00 -4.66 10.37
CA ALA A 59 -6.97 -5.30 11.18
C ALA A 59 -6.20 -4.33 12.10
N VAL A 60 -6.42 -3.01 11.98
CA VAL A 60 -5.66 -1.93 12.65
C VAL A 60 -4.16 -1.94 12.28
N ARG A 61 -3.84 -2.53 11.12
CA ARG A 61 -2.50 -2.62 10.56
C ARG A 61 -2.56 -2.85 9.06
N PRO A 62 -1.61 -2.35 8.26
CA PRO A 62 -1.57 -2.63 6.83
C PRO A 62 -1.32 -4.13 6.56
N PRO A 63 -1.65 -4.60 5.33
CA PRO A 63 -1.46 -5.99 4.93
C PRO A 63 0.01 -6.44 5.01
N PHE A 64 0.93 -5.51 4.71
CA PHE A 64 2.36 -5.76 4.65
C PHE A 64 3.12 -4.78 5.54
N VAL A 65 4.09 -5.30 6.28
CA VAL A 65 4.94 -4.54 7.19
C VAL A 65 6.37 -5.05 7.01
N GLY A 66 7.32 -4.14 6.87
CA GLY A 66 8.73 -4.50 6.68
C GLY A 66 9.66 -3.40 7.17
N ASP A 67 10.91 -3.78 7.43
CA ASP A 67 11.93 -2.90 8.00
C ASP A 67 12.42 -1.81 7.04
N SER A 68 11.99 -1.86 5.78
CA SER A 68 12.28 -0.84 4.77
C SER A 68 11.15 -0.75 3.72
N PRO A 69 11.00 0.41 3.04
CA PRO A 69 10.04 0.56 1.94
C PRO A 69 10.23 -0.47 0.83
N VAL A 70 11.47 -0.86 0.54
CA VAL A 70 11.79 -1.86 -0.48
C VAL A 70 11.30 -3.25 -0.05
N ALA A 71 11.40 -3.59 1.24
CA ALA A 71 10.87 -4.84 1.75
C ALA A 71 9.34 -4.89 1.63
N VAL A 72 8.64 -3.80 1.97
CA VAL A 72 7.18 -3.71 1.84
C VAL A 72 6.75 -3.81 0.36
N ALA A 73 7.43 -3.11 -0.54
CA ALA A 73 7.17 -3.21 -1.99
C ALA A 73 7.42 -4.63 -2.52
N TYR A 74 8.43 -5.34 -2.00
CA TYR A 74 8.67 -6.73 -2.34
C TYR A 74 7.52 -7.64 -1.88
N GLN A 75 7.02 -7.45 -0.66
CA GLN A 75 5.87 -8.20 -0.14
C GLN A 75 4.63 -8.00 -1.03
N HIS A 76 4.30 -6.76 -1.41
CA HIS A 76 3.20 -6.50 -2.36
C HIS A 76 3.34 -7.25 -3.69
N VAL A 77 4.56 -7.50 -4.16
CA VAL A 77 4.83 -8.19 -5.43
C VAL A 77 4.84 -9.72 -5.31
N ARG A 78 5.22 -10.25 -4.16
CA ARG A 78 5.62 -11.67 -4.02
C ARG A 78 4.90 -12.45 -2.93
N GLU A 79 4.30 -11.77 -1.97
CA GLU A 79 3.69 -12.39 -0.80
C GLU A 79 2.18 -12.23 -0.82
N GLU A 80 1.51 -13.16 -0.16
CA GLU A 80 0.08 -13.08 0.11
C GLU A 80 -0.13 -12.41 1.48
N PRO A 81 -1.07 -11.47 1.61
CA PRO A 81 -1.35 -10.85 2.89
C PRO A 81 -1.91 -11.89 3.84
N GLN A 82 -1.55 -11.79 5.12
CA GLN A 82 -2.17 -12.62 6.15
C GLN A 82 -3.65 -12.25 6.28
N PRO A 83 -4.58 -13.20 6.45
CA PRO A 83 -5.99 -12.92 6.69
C PRO A 83 -6.20 -11.91 7.84
N PRO A 84 -7.06 -10.89 7.70
CA PRO A 84 -7.41 -9.98 8.79
C PRO A 84 -7.90 -10.69 10.05
N SER A 85 -8.64 -11.81 9.92
CA SER A 85 -9.11 -12.62 11.06
C SER A 85 -7.99 -13.17 11.94
N ASN A 86 -6.75 -13.28 11.42
CA ASN A 86 -5.59 -13.65 12.21
C ASN A 86 -5.18 -12.57 13.23
N PHE A 87 -5.60 -11.32 13.01
CA PHE A 87 -5.23 -10.17 13.86
C PHE A 87 -6.37 -9.67 14.73
N ASP A 88 -7.61 -9.85 14.29
CA ASP A 88 -8.79 -9.56 15.09
C ASP A 88 -9.83 -10.70 14.97
N PRO A 89 -10.08 -11.46 16.06
CA PRO A 89 -11.04 -12.56 16.05
C PRO A 89 -12.50 -12.12 15.90
N GLU A 90 -12.81 -10.82 16.01
CA GLU A 90 -14.14 -10.28 15.69
C GLU A 90 -14.37 -10.17 14.17
N ILE A 91 -13.31 -10.26 13.35
CA ILE A 91 -13.43 -10.30 11.89
C ILE A 91 -13.82 -11.69 11.45
N THR A 92 -14.97 -11.79 10.78
CA THR A 92 -15.49 -13.06 10.28
C THR A 92 -14.69 -13.56 9.07
N PRO A 93 -14.56 -14.89 8.85
CA PRO A 93 -13.81 -15.44 7.72
C PRO A 93 -14.28 -14.97 6.33
N GLU A 94 -15.52 -14.53 6.21
CA GLU A 94 -16.05 -13.90 4.98
C GLU A 94 -15.32 -12.61 4.59
N MET A 95 -14.59 -12.00 5.52
CA MET A 95 -13.81 -10.78 5.33
C MET A 95 -12.32 -11.07 5.08
N ASP A 96 -11.91 -12.34 4.99
CA ASP A 96 -10.52 -12.77 4.75
C ASP A 96 -10.06 -12.73 3.27
N ALA A 97 -10.81 -12.01 2.44
CA ALA A 97 -10.72 -12.01 0.97
C ALA A 97 -9.32 -11.76 0.39
#